data_AF-A0A7S7ET38-F1
#
_entry.id   AF-A0A7S7ET38-F1
#
_cell.length_a   1.000
_cell.length_b   1.000
_cell.length_c   1.000
_cell.angle_alpha   90.00
_cell.angle_beta   90.00
_cell.angle_gamma   90.00
#
_symmetry.space_group_name_H-M   'P 1'
#
loop_
_entity.id
_entity.type
_entity.pdbx_description
1 polymer ?
#
loop_
_entity_poly.entity_id
_entity_poly.type
_entity_poly.pdbx_seq_one_letter_code
_entity_poly.pdbx_strand_id
1 'polypeptide(L)'
;MRRYEWRNRRKYTVKSTSLIILLSLTILLAPAEVYAKTVTASIPTFPVTVNGQAMESVYNQYPFLLYMGITYFPMTYDNARFLNVKVNWYEKSRSYGNKSVLFVGVAEDRNGELKMSSTKTPNKKQYPVTVAEYGIALNTTNPSKYLDNQKEEYPILNFRGITYFPLTWRFAVEEFGWEYSYDKQNGLNIKSSDPFRPIISDSVIGATLPRATGTDYYYSDKYYVGYPTTTWDNNYRLIIRKRGGDEREYSLENQIQGDYYFNVKKNNSGAFVASEPSINNNLLSIECRKVSSNSAESSVILTIDLDTGKVVAENTKD
;
A
#
# COMPACT_ATOMS: atom_id res chain seq x y z
N MET A 1 42.70 -81.96 -16.23
CA MET A 1 43.92 -81.64 -17.02
C MET A 1 44.19 -80.14 -16.86
N ARG A 2 45.30 -79.78 -16.18
CA ARG A 2 45.92 -78.43 -15.96
C ARG A 2 45.04 -77.32 -15.30
N ARG A 3 45.30 -76.91 -14.02
CA ARG A 3 46.33 -75.93 -13.52
C ARG A 3 46.08 -74.51 -14.09
N TYR A 4 46.03 -73.39 -13.35
CA TYR A 4 46.71 -72.97 -12.11
C TYR A 4 45.95 -71.82 -11.42
N GLU A 5 46.09 -71.76 -10.10
CA GLU A 5 45.69 -70.67 -9.21
C GLU A 5 46.78 -69.56 -9.04
N TRP A 6 46.37 -68.47 -8.37
CA TRP A 6 47.10 -67.61 -7.41
C TRP A 6 48.09 -66.50 -7.85
N ARG A 7 47.64 -65.26 -7.57
CA ARG A 7 48.19 -64.25 -6.60
C ARG A 7 49.56 -63.56 -6.79
N ASN A 8 49.53 -62.30 -6.30
CA ASN A 8 50.59 -61.47 -5.73
C ASN A 8 51.47 -60.61 -6.67
N ARG A 9 51.35 -59.29 -6.47
CA ARG A 9 52.44 -58.31 -6.22
C ARG A 9 51.76 -56.93 -6.07
N ARG A 10 51.91 -56.11 -5.02
CA ARG A 10 53.00 -55.85 -4.07
C ARG A 10 52.43 -55.33 -2.73
N LYS A 11 53.26 -55.45 -1.70
CA LYS A 11 53.02 -55.20 -0.27
C LYS A 11 53.93 -54.04 0.19
N TYR A 12 53.37 -53.14 1.02
CA TYR A 12 54.02 -52.25 2.02
C TYR A 12 54.98 -51.16 1.47
N THR A 13 55.19 -49.95 1.99
CA THR A 13 54.89 -49.14 3.20
C THR A 13 55.62 -47.80 2.93
N VAL A 14 55.22 -46.57 3.30
CA VAL A 14 55.22 -45.90 4.62
C VAL A 14 54.76 -44.44 4.35
N LYS A 15 53.83 -43.97 5.19
CA LYS A 15 53.58 -42.60 5.70
C LYS A 15 54.23 -41.39 4.99
N SER A 16 53.40 -40.48 4.51
CA SER A 16 53.59 -39.04 4.72
C SER A 16 52.25 -38.43 5.15
N THR A 17 52.24 -37.94 6.38
CA THR A 17 51.15 -37.19 6.99
C THR A 17 50.92 -35.89 6.21
N SER A 18 49.72 -35.70 5.69
CA SER A 18 49.21 -34.38 5.31
C SER A 18 47.80 -34.26 5.85
N LEU A 19 47.73 -33.64 7.02
CA LEU A 19 46.50 -33.27 7.71
C LEU A 19 45.90 -32.08 6.93
N ILE A 20 45.04 -32.36 5.95
CA ILE A 20 44.19 -31.34 5.34
C ILE A 20 42.97 -31.24 6.25
N ILE A 21 42.98 -30.26 7.17
CA ILE A 21 41.78 -29.85 7.90
C ILE A 21 40.89 -29.13 6.90
N LEU A 22 39.95 -29.88 6.33
CA LEU A 22 38.84 -29.36 5.54
C LEU A 22 37.85 -28.72 6.52
N LEU A 23 38.04 -27.44 6.85
CA LEU A 23 37.06 -26.67 7.61
C LEU A 23 35.94 -26.24 6.65
N SER A 24 35.04 -27.17 6.34
CA SER A 24 33.79 -26.88 5.64
C SER A 24 32.87 -26.10 6.57
N LEU A 25 33.00 -24.77 6.56
CA LEU A 25 32.07 -23.84 7.20
C LEU A 25 30.80 -23.74 6.33
N THR A 26 29.98 -24.80 6.30
CA THR A 26 28.63 -24.70 5.77
C THR A 26 27.76 -24.02 6.82
N ILE A 27 27.68 -22.69 6.76
CA ILE A 27 26.61 -21.94 7.41
C ILE A 27 25.31 -22.42 6.74
N LEU A 28 24.57 -23.32 7.40
CA LEU A 28 23.17 -23.56 7.07
C LEU A 28 22.42 -22.27 7.35
N LEU A 29 22.30 -21.40 6.35
CA LEU A 29 21.22 -20.44 6.26
C LEU A 29 19.95 -21.23 6.01
N ALA A 30 19.35 -21.77 7.07
CA ALA A 30 17.96 -22.18 7.01
C ALA A 30 17.15 -20.92 6.66
N PRO A 31 16.24 -20.96 5.67
CA PRO A 31 15.33 -19.86 5.45
C PRO A 31 14.56 -19.66 6.76
N ALA A 32 14.67 -18.46 7.35
CA ALA A 32 13.76 -18.08 8.42
C ALA A 32 12.37 -18.01 7.79
N GLU A 33 11.53 -19.01 8.09
CA GLU A 33 10.10 -18.88 7.82
C GLU A 33 9.59 -17.75 8.72
N VAL A 34 9.37 -16.58 8.12
CA VAL A 34 8.68 -15.49 8.77
C VAL A 34 7.21 -15.90 8.83
N TYR A 35 6.78 -16.38 10.00
CA TYR A 35 5.38 -16.68 10.25
C TYR A 35 4.62 -15.39 10.54
N ALA A 36 3.44 -15.26 9.93
CA ALA A 36 2.53 -14.18 10.21
C ALA A 36 2.24 -14.08 11.72
N LYS A 37 2.51 -12.90 12.28
CA LYS A 37 2.26 -12.61 13.69
C LYS A 37 0.80 -12.91 14.01
N THR A 38 0.55 -13.88 14.88
CA THR A 38 -0.80 -14.27 15.29
C THR A 38 -1.21 -13.50 16.55
N VAL A 39 -2.43 -12.96 16.54
CA VAL A 39 -3.05 -12.26 17.67
C VAL A 39 -4.44 -12.84 17.92
N THR A 40 -5.03 -12.52 19.06
CA THR A 40 -6.41 -12.95 19.40
C THR A 40 -7.35 -11.77 19.25
N ALA A 41 -8.41 -11.94 18.47
CA ALA A 41 -9.50 -10.98 18.34
C ALA A 41 -10.81 -11.58 18.87
N SER A 42 -11.66 -10.76 19.47
CA SER A 42 -12.99 -11.15 19.94
C SER A 42 -14.09 -10.70 18.98
N ILE A 43 -15.26 -11.31 19.07
CA ILE A 43 -16.47 -10.76 18.42
C ILE A 43 -17.07 -9.71 19.36
N PRO A 44 -17.38 -8.49 18.87
CA PRO A 44 -18.06 -7.47 19.67
C PRO A 44 -19.33 -8.02 20.30
N THR A 45 -19.52 -7.80 21.60
CA THR A 45 -20.74 -8.17 22.35
C THR A 45 -21.76 -7.03 22.44
N PHE A 46 -21.53 -5.97 21.66
CA PHE A 46 -22.36 -4.78 21.56
C PHE A 46 -22.70 -4.54 20.09
N PRO A 47 -23.85 -3.91 19.78
CA PRO A 47 -24.19 -3.61 18.40
C PRO A 47 -23.18 -2.62 17.81
N VAL A 48 -22.79 -2.87 16.57
CA VAL A 48 -21.95 -1.96 15.79
C VAL A 48 -22.65 -1.69 14.47
N THR A 49 -22.84 -0.42 14.14
CA THR A 49 -23.48 0.02 12.90
C THR A 49 -22.50 0.75 12.01
N VAL A 50 -22.56 0.52 10.71
CA VAL A 50 -21.81 1.27 9.71
C VAL A 50 -22.78 1.71 8.61
N ASN A 51 -22.74 2.98 8.20
CA ASN A 51 -23.76 3.59 7.33
C ASN A 51 -25.21 3.29 7.80
N GLY A 52 -25.45 3.27 9.12
CA GLY A 52 -26.75 2.99 9.73
C GLY A 52 -27.19 1.52 9.72
N GLN A 53 -26.39 0.59 9.20
CA GLN A 53 -26.74 -0.84 9.16
C GLN A 53 -25.92 -1.62 10.20
N ALA A 54 -26.59 -2.46 10.98
CA ALA A 54 -25.96 -3.35 11.94
C ALA A 54 -25.46 -4.63 11.25
N MET A 55 -24.24 -5.06 11.58
CA MET A 55 -23.74 -6.35 11.10
C MET A 55 -24.22 -7.49 12.00
N GLU A 56 -24.79 -8.53 11.39
CA GLU A 56 -25.04 -9.79 12.07
C GLU A 56 -23.70 -10.46 12.43
N SER A 57 -23.56 -10.92 13.67
CA SER A 57 -22.29 -11.43 14.19
C SER A 57 -22.30 -12.92 14.53
N VAL A 58 -23.46 -13.51 14.81
CA VAL A 58 -23.59 -14.88 15.33
C VAL A 58 -23.35 -15.88 14.22
N TYR A 59 -23.98 -15.72 13.06
CA TYR A 59 -23.91 -16.68 11.96
C TYR A 59 -23.20 -16.11 10.72
N ASN A 60 -22.59 -14.94 10.81
CA ASN A 60 -21.83 -14.36 9.72
C ASN A 60 -20.42 -14.97 9.62
N GLN A 61 -20.04 -15.44 8.43
CA GLN A 61 -18.72 -15.97 8.13
C GLN A 61 -17.61 -14.92 8.32
N TYR A 62 -17.95 -13.64 8.15
CA TYR A 62 -17.05 -12.53 8.31
C TYR A 62 -17.71 -11.49 9.23
N PRO A 63 -17.81 -11.78 10.54
CA PRO A 63 -18.36 -10.84 11.51
C PRO A 63 -17.35 -9.73 11.78
N PHE A 64 -17.77 -8.63 12.41
CA PHE A 64 -16.79 -7.70 12.97
C PHE A 64 -15.86 -8.39 13.97
N LEU A 65 -14.62 -7.90 13.99
CA LEU A 65 -13.64 -8.28 15.00
C LEU A 65 -13.40 -7.10 15.94
N LEU A 66 -13.03 -7.41 17.17
CA LEU A 66 -12.59 -6.45 18.18
C LEU A 66 -11.18 -6.84 18.59
N TYR A 67 -10.22 -5.95 18.36
CA TYR A 67 -8.82 -6.14 18.72
C TYR A 67 -8.29 -4.85 19.32
N MET A 68 -7.66 -4.96 20.50
CA MET A 68 -7.16 -3.80 21.28
C MET A 68 -8.21 -2.70 21.48
N GLY A 69 -9.49 -3.09 21.64
CA GLY A 69 -10.60 -2.15 21.83
C GLY A 69 -11.12 -1.48 20.55
N ILE A 70 -10.55 -1.78 19.38
CA ILE A 70 -10.95 -1.23 18.08
C ILE A 70 -11.77 -2.24 17.29
N THR A 71 -12.86 -1.78 16.66
CA THR A 71 -13.65 -2.59 15.73
C THR A 71 -12.96 -2.67 14.37
N TYR A 72 -12.90 -3.88 13.84
CA TYR A 72 -12.30 -4.23 12.57
C TYR A 72 -13.37 -4.68 11.57
N PHE A 73 -13.37 -4.07 10.39
CA PHE A 73 -14.35 -4.26 9.35
C PHE A 73 -13.83 -5.23 8.27
N PRO A 74 -14.59 -6.30 7.93
CA PRO A 74 -14.21 -7.27 6.90
C PRO A 74 -14.31 -6.68 5.49
N MET A 75 -13.20 -6.62 4.78
CA MET A 75 -13.12 -6.10 3.40
C MET A 75 -13.35 -7.21 2.37
N THR A 76 -14.53 -7.84 2.39
CA THR A 76 -15.00 -8.66 1.26
C THR A 76 -15.35 -7.76 0.07
N TYR A 77 -15.58 -8.33 -1.11
CA TYR A 77 -15.97 -7.57 -2.31
C TYR A 77 -17.18 -6.66 -2.06
N ASP A 78 -18.25 -7.21 -1.48
CA ASP A 78 -19.49 -6.47 -1.21
C ASP A 78 -19.33 -5.47 -0.06
N ASN A 79 -18.64 -5.87 1.01
CA ASN A 79 -18.46 -5.02 2.17
C ASN A 79 -17.55 -3.82 1.87
N ALA A 80 -16.53 -4.00 1.03
CA ALA A 80 -15.74 -2.88 0.54
C ALA A 80 -16.62 -1.88 -0.25
N ARG A 81 -17.46 -2.38 -1.17
CA ARG A 81 -18.38 -1.53 -1.96
C ARG A 81 -19.45 -0.86 -1.12
N PHE A 82 -19.88 -1.49 -0.03
CA PHE A 82 -20.72 -0.89 0.98
C PHE A 82 -20.04 0.32 1.64
N LEU A 83 -18.72 0.26 1.81
CA LEU A 83 -17.88 1.36 2.24
C LEU A 83 -17.37 2.23 1.08
N ASN A 84 -17.92 2.07 -0.12
CA ASN A 84 -17.58 2.87 -1.30
C ASN A 84 -16.09 2.81 -1.68
N VAL A 85 -15.46 1.68 -1.36
CA VAL A 85 -14.09 1.35 -1.73
C VAL A 85 -14.06 0.01 -2.45
N LYS A 86 -13.07 -0.21 -3.29
CA LYS A 86 -12.81 -1.48 -3.95
C LYS A 86 -11.62 -2.16 -3.32
N VAL A 87 -11.63 -3.48 -3.37
CA VAL A 87 -10.51 -4.33 -2.98
C VAL A 87 -10.11 -5.21 -4.15
N ASN A 88 -8.89 -5.05 -4.64
CA ASN A 88 -8.38 -5.78 -5.79
C ASN A 88 -7.06 -6.44 -5.44
N TRP A 89 -6.97 -7.74 -5.71
CA TRP A 89 -5.77 -8.52 -5.49
C TRP A 89 -4.92 -8.58 -6.75
N TYR A 90 -3.63 -8.29 -6.59
CA TYR A 90 -2.62 -8.46 -7.61
C TYR A 90 -1.62 -9.50 -7.14
N GLU A 91 -1.65 -10.66 -7.79
CA GLU A 91 -0.64 -11.69 -7.58
C GLU A 91 0.67 -11.29 -8.27
N LYS A 92 1.80 -11.49 -7.59
CA LYS A 92 3.15 -11.29 -8.15
C LYS A 92 3.39 -9.89 -8.72
N SER A 93 3.12 -8.84 -7.93
CA SER A 93 3.46 -7.48 -8.34
C SER A 93 4.98 -7.33 -8.45
N ARG A 94 5.48 -7.07 -9.66
CA ARG A 94 6.92 -6.90 -9.93
C ARG A 94 7.50 -5.74 -9.12
N SER A 95 6.74 -4.65 -9.03
CA SER A 95 7.10 -3.44 -8.28
C SER A 95 7.17 -3.66 -6.77
N TYR A 96 6.66 -4.80 -6.29
CA TYR A 96 6.72 -5.23 -4.90
C TYR A 96 7.41 -6.60 -4.76
N GLY A 97 8.52 -6.79 -5.48
CA GLY A 97 9.38 -7.97 -5.33
C GLY A 97 8.70 -9.29 -5.67
N ASN A 98 7.76 -9.29 -6.63
CA ASN A 98 6.94 -10.45 -7.02
C ASN A 98 6.09 -11.02 -5.87
N LYS A 99 5.74 -10.21 -4.88
CA LYS A 99 4.80 -10.58 -3.80
C LYS A 99 3.38 -10.13 -4.14
N SER A 100 2.40 -10.69 -3.44
CA SER A 100 1.00 -10.27 -3.56
C SER A 100 0.80 -8.87 -2.99
N VAL A 101 -0.03 -8.09 -3.67
CA VAL A 101 -0.45 -6.75 -3.24
C VAL A 101 -1.97 -6.68 -3.24
N LEU A 102 -2.54 -6.20 -2.15
CA LEU A 102 -3.93 -5.79 -2.06
C LEU A 102 -4.00 -4.28 -2.33
N PHE A 103 -4.73 -3.88 -3.37
CA PHE A 103 -5.14 -2.50 -3.57
C PHE A 103 -6.46 -2.23 -2.87
N VAL A 104 -6.53 -1.12 -2.14
CA VAL A 104 -7.76 -0.57 -1.59
C VAL A 104 -7.87 0.91 -1.92
N GLY A 105 -8.94 1.31 -2.60
CA GLY A 105 -9.19 2.71 -2.96
C GLY A 105 -10.65 2.93 -3.30
N VAL A 106 -11.02 4.14 -3.73
CA VAL A 106 -12.41 4.46 -4.06
C VAL A 106 -12.95 3.53 -5.16
N ALA A 107 -14.16 3.03 -4.97
CA ALA A 107 -14.85 2.21 -5.96
C ALA A 107 -15.60 3.08 -6.98
N GLU A 108 -15.64 2.60 -8.22
CA GLU A 108 -16.49 3.15 -9.29
C GLU A 108 -17.97 2.80 -9.07
N ASP A 109 -18.23 1.66 -8.43
CA ASP A 109 -19.55 1.12 -8.14
C ASP A 109 -19.81 0.97 -6.64
N ARG A 110 -21.08 1.09 -6.23
CA ARG A 110 -21.50 1.08 -4.82
C ARG A 110 -22.48 -0.02 -4.52
N ASN A 111 -22.39 -0.55 -3.31
CA ASN A 111 -23.42 -1.42 -2.74
C ASN A 111 -24.17 -0.66 -1.64
N GLY A 112 -25.49 -0.56 -1.74
CA GLY A 112 -26.31 0.11 -0.73
C GLY A 112 -26.54 -0.72 0.52
N GLU A 113 -26.23 -2.01 0.48
CA GLU A 113 -26.54 -2.97 1.53
C GLU A 113 -25.29 -3.66 2.05
N LEU A 114 -25.23 -3.81 3.37
CA LEU A 114 -24.25 -4.67 4.01
C LEU A 114 -24.60 -6.13 3.70
N LYS A 115 -23.69 -6.86 3.05
CA LYS A 115 -23.91 -8.27 2.71
C LYS A 115 -23.31 -9.18 3.78
N MET A 116 -24.03 -10.27 4.03
CA MET A 116 -23.61 -11.32 4.95
C MET A 116 -23.40 -12.62 4.19
N SER A 117 -22.35 -13.35 4.57
CA SER A 117 -22.18 -14.76 4.19
C SER A 117 -22.50 -15.62 5.40
N SER A 118 -23.46 -16.53 5.31
CA SER A 118 -23.93 -17.30 6.48
C SER A 118 -23.10 -18.56 6.74
N THR A 119 -22.91 -18.90 8.02
CA THR A 119 -22.33 -20.16 8.51
C THR A 119 -23.39 -21.02 9.18
N LYS A 120 -23.21 -22.35 9.14
CA LYS A 120 -24.12 -23.31 9.79
C LYS A 120 -23.99 -23.31 11.32
N THR A 121 -22.82 -22.95 11.82
CA THR A 121 -22.51 -22.92 13.24
C THR A 121 -22.32 -21.48 13.71
N PRO A 122 -22.72 -21.16 14.96
CA PRO A 122 -22.49 -19.84 15.51
C PRO A 122 -20.99 -19.60 15.69
N ASN A 123 -20.57 -18.36 15.51
CA ASN A 123 -19.21 -17.96 15.78
C ASN A 123 -18.88 -18.09 17.28
N LYS A 124 -17.62 -18.44 17.54
CA LYS A 124 -17.03 -18.41 18.88
C LYS A 124 -16.84 -16.98 19.33
N LYS A 125 -16.72 -16.77 20.64
CA LYS A 125 -16.45 -15.45 21.22
C LYS A 125 -15.12 -14.84 20.76
N GLN A 126 -14.13 -15.67 20.44
CA GLN A 126 -12.78 -15.24 20.07
C GLN A 126 -12.17 -16.17 19.03
N TYR A 127 -11.25 -15.63 18.24
CA TYR A 127 -10.49 -16.36 17.23
C TYR A 127 -9.03 -15.91 17.21
N PRO A 128 -8.09 -16.84 16.91
CA PRO A 128 -6.77 -16.44 16.43
C PRO A 128 -6.92 -15.83 15.02
N VAL A 129 -6.22 -14.73 14.80
CA VAL A 129 -6.15 -14.00 13.53
C VAL A 129 -4.70 -13.61 13.28
N THR A 130 -4.33 -13.37 12.03
CA THR A 130 -2.95 -13.00 11.69
C THR A 130 -2.85 -11.52 11.34
N VAL A 131 -1.72 -10.89 11.61
CA VAL A 131 -1.37 -9.61 11.03
C VAL A 131 -1.09 -9.81 9.54
N ALA A 132 -1.64 -8.96 8.67
CA ALA A 132 -1.42 -9.05 7.24
C ALA A 132 0.05 -8.71 6.87
N GLU A 133 0.67 -9.53 6.03
CA GLU A 133 2.08 -9.41 5.63
C GLU A 133 2.30 -9.19 4.12
N TYR A 134 1.23 -9.21 3.34
CA TYR A 134 1.27 -8.87 1.91
C TYR A 134 1.39 -7.35 1.72
N GLY A 135 1.70 -6.91 0.50
CA GLY A 135 1.72 -5.49 0.17
C GLY A 135 0.32 -4.90 0.27
N ILE A 136 0.20 -3.73 0.88
CA ILE A 136 -1.09 -3.05 1.06
C ILE A 136 -0.97 -1.66 0.46
N ALA A 137 -1.62 -1.48 -0.69
CA ALA A 137 -1.63 -0.24 -1.45
C ALA A 137 -2.94 0.50 -1.17
N LEU A 138 -2.87 1.57 -0.37
CA LEU A 138 -4.05 2.35 0.01
C LEU A 138 -4.04 3.67 -0.77
N ASN A 139 -5.07 3.88 -1.59
CA ASN A 139 -5.23 5.04 -2.48
C ASN A 139 -3.93 5.46 -3.20
N THR A 140 -3.11 4.50 -3.59
CA THR A 140 -1.85 4.74 -4.30
C THR A 140 -1.47 3.53 -5.13
N THR A 141 -0.74 3.79 -6.22
CA THR A 141 -0.06 2.78 -7.01
C THR A 141 1.46 2.91 -6.91
N ASN A 142 1.96 3.84 -6.07
CA ASN A 142 3.37 4.05 -5.83
C ASN A 142 3.86 3.06 -4.76
N PRO A 143 4.74 2.09 -5.09
CA PRO A 143 5.19 1.07 -4.15
C PRO A 143 5.90 1.62 -2.93
N SER A 144 6.54 2.80 -3.05
CA SER A 144 7.21 3.45 -1.92
C SER A 144 6.23 3.99 -0.86
N LYS A 145 4.95 4.16 -1.23
CA LYS A 145 3.85 4.60 -0.38
C LYS A 145 2.97 3.45 0.12
N TYR A 146 3.33 2.20 -0.17
CA TYR A 146 2.60 1.06 0.39
C TYR A 146 2.72 1.04 1.91
N LEU A 147 1.62 0.67 2.57
CA LEU A 147 1.52 0.68 4.02
C LEU A 147 2.53 -0.31 4.64
N ASP A 148 3.34 0.19 5.57
CA ASP A 148 4.13 -0.67 6.45
C ASP A 148 3.27 -1.15 7.63
N ASN A 149 2.47 -2.18 7.37
CA ASN A 149 1.46 -2.66 8.31
C ASN A 149 2.05 -3.14 9.66
N GLN A 150 3.33 -3.51 9.70
CA GLN A 150 3.98 -3.99 10.92
C GLN A 150 4.32 -2.87 11.90
N LYS A 151 4.37 -1.62 11.42
CA LYS A 151 4.61 -0.43 12.26
C LYS A 151 3.33 0.19 12.81
N GLU A 152 2.18 -0.38 12.47
CA GLU A 152 0.90 0.17 12.87
C GLU A 152 0.52 -0.22 14.29
N GLU A 153 0.03 0.76 15.05
CA GLU A 153 -0.54 0.54 16.39
C GLU A 153 -1.74 -0.42 16.30
N TYR A 154 -2.60 -0.20 15.31
CA TYR A 154 -3.73 -1.06 14.97
C TYR A 154 -3.49 -1.65 13.57
N PRO A 155 -2.73 -2.75 13.46
CA PRO A 155 -2.39 -3.31 12.16
C PRO A 155 -3.61 -3.93 11.50
N ILE A 156 -3.64 -3.91 10.17
CA ILE A 156 -4.60 -4.64 9.35
C ILE A 156 -4.43 -6.14 9.59
N LEU A 157 -5.55 -6.81 9.81
CA LEU A 157 -5.59 -8.24 10.14
C LEU A 157 -6.05 -9.06 8.94
N ASN A 158 -5.73 -10.35 8.95
CA ASN A 158 -6.33 -11.36 8.10
C ASN A 158 -7.07 -12.38 8.96
N PHE A 159 -8.31 -12.64 8.61
CA PHE A 159 -9.12 -13.68 9.25
C PHE A 159 -9.92 -14.42 8.18
N ARG A 160 -9.78 -15.74 8.15
CA ARG A 160 -10.41 -16.63 7.16
C ARG A 160 -10.11 -16.21 5.71
N GLY A 161 -8.89 -15.71 5.44
CA GLY A 161 -8.48 -15.25 4.11
C GLY A 161 -9.00 -13.87 3.71
N ILE A 162 -9.78 -13.20 4.57
CA ILE A 162 -10.28 -11.84 4.33
C ILE A 162 -9.46 -10.82 5.11
N THR A 163 -9.22 -9.66 4.50
CA THR A 163 -8.54 -8.52 5.11
C THR A 163 -9.51 -7.73 5.99
N TYR A 164 -9.08 -7.35 7.18
CA TYR A 164 -9.88 -6.61 8.14
C TYR A 164 -9.20 -5.28 8.46
N PHE A 165 -9.91 -4.19 8.19
CA PHE A 165 -9.42 -2.83 8.45
C PHE A 165 -9.88 -2.33 9.81
N PRO A 166 -9.00 -1.73 10.62
CA PRO A 166 -9.42 -1.08 11.85
C PRO A 166 -10.22 0.19 11.51
N LEU A 167 -11.36 0.37 12.17
CA LEU A 167 -12.19 1.57 12.04
C LEU A 167 -11.66 2.71 12.94
N THR A 168 -10.39 3.08 12.74
CA THR A 168 -9.73 4.21 13.42
C THR A 168 -9.82 5.47 12.57
N TRP A 169 -9.58 6.64 13.20
CA TRP A 169 -9.46 7.92 12.49
C TRP A 169 -8.44 7.86 11.35
N ARG A 170 -7.28 7.25 11.61
CA ARG A 170 -6.20 7.06 10.64
C ARG A 170 -6.68 6.41 9.34
N PHE A 171 -7.41 5.30 9.43
CA PHE A 171 -7.89 4.64 8.22
C PHE A 171 -9.16 5.28 7.66
N ALA A 172 -10.16 5.56 8.49
CA ALA A 172 -11.43 6.08 8.03
C ALA A 172 -11.30 7.48 7.42
N VAL A 173 -10.61 8.40 8.11
CA VAL A 173 -10.52 9.81 7.72
C VAL A 173 -9.25 10.09 6.93
N GLU A 174 -8.08 9.72 7.47
CA GLU A 174 -6.79 10.09 6.86
C GLU A 174 -6.43 9.21 5.67
N GLU A 175 -6.95 8.00 5.56
CA GLU A 175 -6.70 7.14 4.40
C GLU A 175 -7.87 7.18 3.42
N PHE A 176 -9.10 6.93 3.86
CA PHE A 176 -10.25 6.83 2.94
C PHE A 176 -11.08 8.10 2.80
N GLY A 177 -10.83 9.13 3.61
CA GLY A 177 -11.54 10.40 3.49
C GLY A 177 -13.03 10.33 3.85
N TRP A 178 -13.44 9.38 4.68
CA TRP A 178 -14.82 9.24 5.19
C TRP A 178 -15.13 10.27 6.27
N GLU A 179 -16.42 10.51 6.52
CA GLU A 179 -16.85 11.19 7.74
C GLU A 179 -16.77 10.21 8.91
N TYR A 180 -16.23 10.67 10.04
CA TYR A 180 -16.07 9.89 11.25
C TYR A 180 -16.50 10.72 12.45
N SER A 181 -17.41 10.18 13.25
CA SER A 181 -17.82 10.79 14.51
C SER A 181 -18.09 9.72 15.55
N TYR A 182 -17.89 10.07 16.82
CA TYR A 182 -18.23 9.23 17.94
C TYR A 182 -18.92 10.05 19.01
N ASP A 183 -20.03 9.55 19.52
CA ASP A 183 -20.64 10.06 20.74
C ASP A 183 -21.20 8.92 21.58
N LYS A 184 -21.43 9.18 22.87
CA LYS A 184 -21.87 8.14 23.82
C LYS A 184 -23.29 7.62 23.54
N GLN A 185 -24.12 8.40 22.86
CA GLN A 185 -25.52 8.07 22.60
C GLN A 185 -25.68 7.26 21.31
N ASN A 186 -25.00 7.66 20.23
CA ASN A 186 -25.12 7.06 18.90
C ASN A 186 -23.97 6.10 18.57
N GLY A 187 -22.91 6.06 19.39
CA GLY A 187 -21.74 5.23 19.17
C GLY A 187 -20.86 5.75 18.04
N LEU A 188 -20.14 4.84 17.39
CA LEU A 188 -19.31 5.14 16.22
C LEU A 188 -20.18 5.31 14.98
N ASN A 189 -20.11 6.47 14.34
CA ASN A 189 -20.79 6.76 13.09
C ASN A 189 -19.78 7.08 11.98
N ILE A 190 -19.86 6.28 10.91
CA ILE A 190 -19.04 6.43 9.70
C ILE A 190 -19.98 6.65 8.53
N LYS A 191 -19.69 7.66 7.71
CA LYS A 191 -20.32 7.84 6.40
C LYS A 191 -19.28 7.79 5.31
N SER A 192 -19.41 6.80 4.44
CA SER A 192 -18.47 6.53 3.35
C SER A 192 -19.01 6.92 1.97
N SER A 193 -20.16 7.59 1.88
CA SER A 193 -20.86 7.85 0.62
C SER A 193 -20.20 8.88 -0.31
N ASP A 194 -19.28 9.70 0.17
CA ASP A 194 -18.47 10.61 -0.67
C ASP A 194 -17.06 10.69 -0.11
N PRO A 195 -16.22 9.66 -0.37
CA PRO A 195 -14.86 9.66 0.13
C PRO A 195 -14.11 10.82 -0.49
N PHE A 196 -13.38 11.57 0.34
CA PHE A 196 -12.49 12.62 -0.13
C PHE A 196 -11.19 12.05 -0.73
N ARG A 197 -11.32 11.15 -1.71
CA ARG A 197 -10.23 10.46 -2.40
C ARG A 197 -10.58 10.29 -3.88
N PRO A 198 -9.57 10.24 -4.77
CA PRO A 198 -9.78 10.00 -6.19
C PRO A 198 -10.08 8.53 -6.48
N ILE A 199 -10.77 8.27 -7.59
CA ILE A 199 -10.81 6.94 -8.19
C ILE A 199 -9.47 6.70 -8.89
N ILE A 200 -8.77 5.64 -8.50
CA ILE A 200 -7.46 5.28 -9.05
C ILE A 200 -7.59 4.02 -9.90
N SER A 201 -7.03 4.07 -11.12
CA SER A 201 -6.79 2.88 -11.93
C SER A 201 -5.59 2.11 -11.36
N ASP A 202 -5.87 1.00 -10.70
CA ASP A 202 -4.92 0.14 -10.01
C ASP A 202 -4.24 -0.92 -10.90
N SER A 203 -4.65 -1.02 -12.18
CA SER A 203 -4.11 -1.96 -13.18
C SER A 203 -2.58 -1.98 -13.28
N VAL A 204 -1.91 -0.85 -12.99
CA VAL A 204 -0.44 -0.75 -12.98
C VAL A 204 0.22 -1.66 -11.94
N ILE A 205 -0.45 -1.97 -10.83
CA ILE A 205 0.12 -2.80 -9.77
C ILE A 205 0.41 -4.22 -10.29
N GLY A 206 -0.46 -4.72 -11.17
CA GLY A 206 -0.32 -6.00 -11.86
C GLY A 206 0.43 -5.94 -13.19
N ALA A 207 1.00 -4.79 -13.58
CA ALA A 207 1.69 -4.67 -14.85
C ALA A 207 2.98 -5.48 -14.91
N THR A 208 3.21 -6.17 -16.03
CA THR A 208 4.43 -6.98 -16.26
C THR A 208 5.58 -6.15 -16.83
N LEU A 209 5.25 -5.07 -17.55
CA LEU A 209 6.20 -4.11 -18.10
C LEU A 209 6.32 -2.87 -17.21
N PRO A 210 7.51 -2.24 -17.13
CA PRO A 210 7.66 -0.97 -16.44
C PRO A 210 6.74 0.09 -17.08
N ARG A 211 6.02 0.84 -16.25
CA ARG A 211 5.36 2.08 -16.68
C ARG A 211 6.29 3.24 -16.42
N ALA A 212 6.61 4.00 -17.47
CA ALA A 212 7.44 5.20 -17.36
C ALA A 212 6.66 6.39 -16.80
N THR A 213 5.35 6.44 -17.06
CA THR A 213 4.49 7.59 -16.77
C THR A 213 3.27 7.19 -15.94
N GLY A 214 2.77 8.11 -15.14
CA GLY A 214 1.62 7.90 -14.27
C GLY A 214 1.24 9.14 -13.48
N THR A 215 0.26 8.99 -12.61
CA THR A 215 -0.20 10.01 -11.68
C THR A 215 0.09 9.53 -10.26
N ASP A 216 0.77 10.35 -9.47
CA ASP A 216 0.89 10.15 -8.03
C ASP A 216 -0.03 11.16 -7.32
N TYR A 217 -0.36 10.87 -6.07
CA TYR A 217 -1.28 11.68 -5.28
C TYR A 217 -0.65 12.15 -3.98
N TYR A 218 -1.01 13.37 -3.61
CA TYR A 218 -0.78 13.96 -2.30
C TYR A 218 -2.12 14.21 -1.61
N TYR A 219 -2.21 13.88 -0.33
CA TYR A 219 -3.41 14.01 0.48
C TYR A 219 -3.14 14.93 1.67
N SER A 220 -4.05 15.86 1.93
CA SER A 220 -4.06 16.72 3.11
C SER A 220 -5.47 16.79 3.70
N ASP A 221 -5.63 17.53 4.80
CA ASP A 221 -6.93 17.80 5.41
C ASP A 221 -7.86 18.58 4.45
N LYS A 222 -7.32 19.51 3.65
CA LYS A 222 -8.10 20.43 2.80
C LYS A 222 -8.10 20.08 1.33
N TYR A 223 -7.07 19.40 0.84
CA TYR A 223 -6.88 19.11 -0.57
C TYR A 223 -6.46 17.67 -0.79
N TYR A 224 -6.87 17.08 -1.92
CA TYR A 224 -6.03 16.10 -2.58
C TYR A 224 -5.58 16.65 -3.92
N VAL A 225 -4.36 16.27 -4.31
CA VAL A 225 -3.75 16.69 -5.57
C VAL A 225 -3.15 15.48 -6.27
N GLY A 226 -3.62 15.20 -7.48
CA GLY A 226 -2.98 14.28 -8.41
C GLY A 226 -2.03 15.04 -9.32
N TYR A 227 -0.77 14.61 -9.41
CA TYR A 227 0.25 15.24 -10.24
C TYR A 227 0.99 14.17 -11.06
N PRO A 228 1.55 14.52 -12.22
CA PRO A 228 2.23 13.55 -13.05
C PRO A 228 3.53 13.10 -12.36
N THR A 229 3.92 11.84 -12.50
CA THR A 229 5.23 11.37 -12.01
C THR A 229 6.38 11.93 -12.85
N THR A 230 6.11 12.19 -14.13
CA THR A 230 7.02 12.81 -15.10
C THR A 230 6.23 13.44 -16.25
N THR A 231 6.81 14.42 -16.94
CA THR A 231 6.23 15.03 -18.15
C THR A 231 6.40 14.20 -19.43
N TRP A 232 7.15 13.09 -19.37
CA TRP A 232 7.30 12.17 -20.50
C TRP A 232 5.95 11.67 -21.01
N ASP A 233 5.91 11.27 -22.28
CA ASP A 233 4.68 10.87 -23.01
C ASP A 233 3.54 11.89 -22.90
N ASN A 234 3.87 13.19 -22.88
CA ASN A 234 2.92 14.31 -22.74
C ASN A 234 2.07 14.24 -21.46
N ASN A 235 2.62 13.71 -20.37
CA ASN A 235 1.93 13.58 -19.10
C ASN A 235 1.99 14.87 -18.27
N TYR A 236 1.05 15.78 -18.53
CA TYR A 236 0.95 17.09 -17.84
C TYR A 236 -0.30 17.23 -16.95
N ARG A 237 -1.01 16.12 -16.71
CA ARG A 237 -2.31 16.13 -16.03
C ARG A 237 -2.18 16.48 -14.55
N LEU A 238 -2.91 17.51 -14.12
CA LEU A 238 -3.01 17.96 -12.73
C LEU A 238 -4.46 17.86 -12.26
N ILE A 239 -4.70 17.15 -11.17
CA ILE A 239 -6.04 16.95 -10.58
C ILE A 239 -6.05 17.61 -9.22
N ILE A 240 -7.02 18.48 -8.94
CA ILE A 240 -7.15 19.15 -7.65
C ILE A 240 -8.59 19.04 -7.16
N ARG A 241 -8.78 18.55 -5.93
CA ARG A 241 -10.05 18.69 -5.22
C ARG A 241 -9.81 19.35 -3.88
N LYS A 242 -10.55 20.42 -3.61
CA LYS A 242 -10.67 21.03 -2.28
C LYS A 242 -11.80 20.33 -1.53
N ARG A 243 -11.62 20.06 -0.24
CA ARG A 243 -12.66 19.42 0.59
C ARG A 243 -13.94 20.26 0.56
N GLY A 244 -15.06 19.60 0.29
CA GLY A 244 -16.37 20.24 0.13
C GLY A 244 -16.60 20.90 -1.24
N GLY A 245 -15.64 20.80 -2.17
CA GLY A 245 -15.79 21.21 -3.56
C GLY A 245 -15.62 20.05 -4.54
N ASP A 246 -15.81 20.38 -5.81
CA ASP A 246 -15.68 19.44 -6.92
C ASP A 246 -14.21 19.20 -7.29
N GLU A 247 -13.94 18.02 -7.84
CA GLU A 247 -12.66 17.71 -8.48
C GLU A 247 -12.53 18.54 -9.76
N ARG A 248 -11.36 19.13 -9.98
CA ARG A 248 -11.03 19.91 -11.17
C ARG A 248 -9.75 19.39 -11.79
N GLU A 249 -9.77 19.28 -13.10
CA GLU A 249 -8.62 18.91 -13.91
C GLU A 249 -8.00 20.14 -14.57
N TYR A 250 -6.68 20.21 -14.53
CA TYR A 250 -5.83 21.24 -15.11
C TYR A 250 -4.69 20.58 -15.88
N SER A 251 -3.96 21.36 -16.65
CA SER A 251 -2.77 20.90 -17.36
C SER A 251 -1.58 21.79 -17.03
N LEU A 252 -0.44 21.18 -16.71
CA LEU A 252 0.86 21.85 -16.61
C LEU A 252 1.48 22.14 -17.98
N GLU A 253 0.86 21.65 -19.06
CA GLU A 253 1.30 21.91 -20.42
C GLU A 253 1.30 23.41 -20.69
N ASN A 254 2.36 23.91 -21.33
CA ASN A 254 2.62 25.33 -21.56
C ASN A 254 2.86 26.18 -20.29
N GLN A 255 2.83 25.60 -19.08
CA GLN A 255 3.16 26.30 -17.83
C GLN A 255 4.62 26.06 -17.39
N ILE A 256 5.19 24.92 -17.77
CA ILE A 256 6.57 24.52 -17.48
C ILE A 256 7.31 24.15 -18.77
N GLN A 257 8.63 24.29 -18.76
CA GLN A 257 9.50 23.95 -19.91
C GLN A 257 10.58 22.96 -19.51
N GLY A 258 10.82 21.96 -20.35
CA GLY A 258 11.76 20.85 -20.12
C GLY A 258 11.07 19.60 -19.59
N ASP A 259 11.86 18.56 -19.33
CA ASP A 259 11.39 17.31 -18.75
C ASP A 259 11.47 17.35 -17.23
N TYR A 260 10.39 16.95 -16.56
CA TYR A 260 10.35 16.90 -15.10
C TYR A 260 10.17 15.47 -14.64
N TYR A 261 10.80 15.14 -13.53
CA TYR A 261 10.43 14.04 -12.66
C TYR A 261 9.97 14.66 -11.35
N PHE A 262 8.73 14.40 -10.99
CA PHE A 262 8.10 15.01 -9.83
C PHE A 262 8.36 14.18 -8.58
N ASN A 263 8.24 14.83 -7.44
CA ASN A 263 8.40 14.23 -6.12
C ASN A 263 9.79 13.63 -5.87
N VAL A 264 10.82 14.33 -6.34
CA VAL A 264 12.22 13.97 -6.09
C VAL A 264 13.02 15.20 -5.69
N LYS A 265 13.97 15.00 -4.78
CA LYS A 265 14.90 16.02 -4.31
C LYS A 265 16.33 15.53 -4.36
N LYS A 266 17.29 16.45 -4.48
CA LYS A 266 18.71 16.14 -4.36
C LYS A 266 19.09 16.02 -2.88
N ASN A 267 19.70 14.89 -2.49
CA ASN A 267 20.22 14.69 -1.14
C ASN A 267 21.64 15.29 -1.00
N ASN A 268 22.22 15.23 0.20
CA ASN A 268 23.56 15.76 0.48
C ASN A 268 24.69 15.11 -0.35
N SER A 269 24.48 13.89 -0.88
CA SER A 269 25.45 13.22 -1.76
C SER A 269 25.24 13.56 -3.24
N GLY A 270 24.31 14.47 -3.55
CA GLY A 270 23.98 14.87 -4.92
C GLY A 270 23.05 13.91 -5.67
N ALA A 271 22.57 12.85 -5.01
CA ALA A 271 21.66 11.87 -5.62
C ALA A 271 20.21 12.31 -5.48
N PHE A 272 19.39 12.06 -6.52
CA PHE A 272 17.95 12.27 -6.44
C PHE A 272 17.30 11.14 -5.63
N VAL A 273 16.52 11.53 -4.63
CA VAL A 273 15.76 10.65 -3.75
C VAL A 273 14.31 11.11 -3.69
N ALA A 274 13.40 10.25 -3.23
CA ALA A 274 12.01 10.63 -3.04
C ALA A 274 11.88 11.85 -2.11
N SER A 275 10.97 12.75 -2.47
CA SER A 275 10.49 13.81 -1.60
C SER A 275 9.03 13.54 -1.22
N GLU A 276 8.40 14.50 -0.54
CA GLU A 276 6.94 14.58 -0.49
C GLU A 276 6.53 16.02 -0.78
N PRO A 277 5.42 16.24 -1.50
CA PRO A 277 4.85 17.58 -1.65
C PRO A 277 4.44 18.17 -0.30
N SER A 278 4.21 19.48 -0.29
CA SER A 278 3.61 20.16 0.86
C SER A 278 2.65 21.24 0.41
N ILE A 279 1.61 21.50 1.21
CA ILE A 279 0.66 22.58 0.96
C ILE A 279 0.79 23.61 2.08
N ASN A 280 0.98 24.87 1.69
CA ASN A 280 0.86 26.02 2.59
C ASN A 280 -0.27 26.92 2.06
N ASN A 281 -1.33 27.08 2.84
CA ASN A 281 -2.59 27.70 2.42
C ASN A 281 -3.18 27.01 1.19
N ASN A 282 -3.10 27.65 0.03
CA ASN A 282 -3.56 27.15 -1.26
C ASN A 282 -2.38 26.93 -2.25
N LEU A 283 -1.14 26.97 -1.78
CA LEU A 283 0.05 26.78 -2.59
C LEU A 283 0.65 25.41 -2.34
N LEU A 284 0.67 24.57 -3.37
CA LEU A 284 1.39 23.31 -3.39
C LEU A 284 2.84 23.53 -3.80
N SER A 285 3.77 23.00 -3.02
CA SER A 285 5.18 22.93 -3.37
C SER A 285 5.58 21.49 -3.66
N ILE A 286 6.13 21.25 -4.85
CA ILE A 286 6.64 19.93 -5.28
C ILE A 286 8.10 20.07 -5.68
N GLU A 287 8.97 19.25 -5.08
CA GLU A 287 10.36 19.15 -5.52
C GLU A 287 10.47 18.24 -6.74
N CYS A 288 11.23 18.69 -7.74
CA CYS A 288 11.38 18.02 -9.01
C CYS A 288 12.85 17.97 -9.45
N ARG A 289 13.19 16.92 -10.19
CA ARG A 289 14.35 16.91 -11.08
C ARG A 289 13.90 17.46 -12.43
N LYS A 290 14.57 18.49 -12.91
CA LYS A 290 14.34 19.09 -14.23
C LYS A 290 15.50 18.77 -15.16
N VAL A 291 15.19 18.33 -16.37
CA VAL A 291 16.13 18.13 -17.48
C VAL A 291 15.78 19.12 -18.58
N SER A 292 16.64 20.09 -18.85
CA SER A 292 16.43 21.08 -19.90
C SER A 292 16.75 20.53 -21.30
N SER A 293 16.40 21.28 -22.33
CA SER A 293 16.59 20.88 -23.74
C SER A 293 18.04 20.60 -24.15
N ASN A 294 19.01 21.19 -23.43
CA ASN A 294 20.45 20.92 -23.58
C ASN A 294 20.94 19.77 -22.68
N SER A 295 20.03 18.96 -22.14
CA SER A 295 20.30 17.85 -21.22
C SER A 295 20.95 18.24 -19.89
N ALA A 296 20.92 19.52 -19.51
CA ALA A 296 21.38 19.93 -18.19
C ALA A 296 20.34 19.57 -17.12
N GLU A 297 20.82 19.06 -15.99
CA GLU A 297 19.98 18.65 -14.87
C GLU A 297 20.00 19.68 -13.74
N SER A 298 18.84 19.96 -13.17
CA SER A 298 18.68 20.84 -12.01
C SER A 298 17.66 20.30 -11.03
N SER A 299 17.80 20.68 -9.76
CA SER A 299 16.77 20.46 -8.74
C SER A 299 15.92 21.73 -8.68
N VAL A 300 14.61 21.60 -8.78
CA VAL A 300 13.69 22.74 -8.75
C VAL A 300 12.53 22.48 -7.80
N ILE A 301 11.95 23.55 -7.25
CA ILE A 301 10.66 23.51 -6.55
C ILE A 301 9.64 24.20 -7.45
N LEU A 302 8.61 23.47 -7.84
CA LEU A 302 7.43 24.04 -8.49
C LEU A 302 6.42 24.44 -7.42
N THR A 303 5.95 25.68 -7.48
CA THR A 303 4.85 26.19 -6.66
C THR A 303 3.61 26.37 -7.52
N ILE A 304 2.52 25.69 -7.14
CA ILE A 304 1.26 25.66 -7.88
C ILE A 304 0.15 26.24 -6.99
N ASP A 305 -0.59 27.21 -7.51
CA ASP A 305 -1.82 27.71 -6.90
C ASP A 305 -2.96 26.71 -7.13
N LEU A 306 -3.51 26.16 -6.05
CA LEU A 306 -4.51 25.11 -6.07
C LEU A 306 -5.93 25.60 -6.38
N ASP A 307 -6.19 26.89 -6.31
CA ASP A 307 -7.49 27.44 -6.67
C ASP A 307 -7.60 27.64 -8.19
N THR A 308 -6.47 27.92 -8.85
CA THR A 308 -6.38 28.21 -10.29
C THR A 308 -5.69 27.13 -11.13
N GLY A 309 -4.95 26.20 -10.51
CA GLY A 309 -4.13 25.20 -11.19
C GLY A 309 -2.89 25.78 -11.90
N LYS A 310 -2.49 27.01 -11.57
CA LYS A 310 -1.39 27.71 -12.23
C LYS A 310 -0.07 27.54 -11.49
N VAL A 311 1.01 27.34 -12.24
CA VAL A 311 2.38 27.46 -11.73
C VAL A 311 2.66 28.93 -11.45
N VAL A 312 2.91 29.26 -10.19
CA VAL A 312 3.19 30.64 -9.75
C VAL A 312 4.67 30.91 -9.50
N ALA A 313 5.47 29.86 -9.29
CA ALA A 313 6.91 29.95 -9.20
C ALA A 313 7.60 28.64 -9.59
N GLU A 314 8.81 28.78 -10.13
CA GLU A 314 9.78 27.70 -10.28
C GLU A 314 11.10 28.21 -9.69
N ASN A 315 11.58 27.60 -8.60
CA ASN A 315 12.80 28.02 -7.92
C ASN A 315 13.85 26.91 -8.01
N THR A 316 15.02 27.22 -8.55
CA THR A 316 16.16 26.31 -8.55
C THR A 316 16.73 26.16 -7.14
N LYS A 317 17.01 24.92 -6.72
CA LYS A 317 17.84 24.62 -5.56
C LYS A 317 19.26 24.33 -6.03
N ASP A 318 20.19 25.16 -5.60
CA ASP A 318 21.63 24.92 -5.73
C ASP A 318 22.10 23.76 -4.83
#